data_AF-A0A2U8VUY3-F1
#
_entry.id   AF-A0A2U8VUY3-F1
#
_cell.length_a   1.000
_cell.length_b   1.000
_cell.length_c   1.000
_cell.angle_alpha   90.00
_cell.angle_beta   90.00
_cell.angle_gamma   90.00
#
_symmetry.space_group_name_H-M   'P 1'
#
loop_
_entity.id
_entity.type
_entity.pdbx_description
1 polymer ?
#
loop_
_entity_poly.entity_id
_entity_poly.type
_entity_poly.pdbx_seq_one_letter_code
_entity_poly.pdbx_strand_id
1 'polypeptide(L)'
;MRAALPLLLCLTGTVFGSARAEPPAAKKSPPVIGCASLANYRLLMRQVGDAAGAAALVADPKADHLGCGAINPETVTGIGDHVALDGQAYDCLGLRSTGVCQWVAAGALGPAAPRKAEPAKASKEKGRP
;
A
#
# COMPACT_ATOMS: atom_id res chain seq x y z
N MET A 1 -8.02 30.26 -71.72
CA MET A 1 -7.74 28.88 -72.18
C MET A 1 -7.86 27.96 -70.98
N ARG A 2 -8.63 26.83 -71.08
CA ARG A 2 -8.44 25.48 -70.48
C ARG A 2 -8.03 25.39 -68.98
N ALA A 3 -8.51 24.49 -68.12
CA ALA A 3 -9.29 23.25 -68.18
C ALA A 3 -9.63 22.86 -66.70
N ALA A 4 -10.82 22.34 -66.39
CA ALA A 4 -11.17 20.94 -66.08
C ALA A 4 -10.43 20.25 -64.89
N LEU A 5 -11.23 19.88 -63.86
CA LEU A 5 -11.26 18.74 -62.89
C LEU A 5 -10.07 17.74 -62.84
N PRO A 6 -9.80 17.00 -61.71
CA PRO A 6 -10.83 16.25 -60.95
C PRO A 6 -10.67 16.06 -59.43
N LEU A 7 -11.79 15.59 -58.86
CA LEU A 7 -12.04 14.99 -57.55
C LEU A 7 -11.23 13.68 -57.37
N LEU A 8 -10.57 13.47 -56.23
CA LEU A 8 -10.08 12.14 -55.83
C LEU A 8 -10.46 11.83 -54.38
N LEU A 9 -11.29 10.80 -54.24
CA LEU A 9 -11.81 10.21 -53.02
C LEU A 9 -10.76 9.21 -52.48
N CYS A 10 -10.30 9.35 -51.24
CA CYS A 10 -9.51 8.31 -50.57
C CYS A 10 -10.19 7.92 -49.25
N LEU A 11 -10.98 6.83 -49.30
CA LEU A 11 -11.40 6.10 -48.10
C LEU A 11 -10.17 5.38 -47.51
N THR A 12 -9.79 5.74 -46.29
CA THR A 12 -8.82 4.95 -45.50
C THR A 12 -9.61 4.17 -44.44
N GLY A 13 -9.63 2.85 -44.61
CA GLY A 13 -10.26 1.93 -43.67
C GLY A 13 -9.46 1.82 -42.37
N THR A 14 -10.12 2.00 -41.24
CA THR A 14 -9.59 1.70 -39.91
C THR A 14 -9.73 0.21 -39.63
N VAL A 15 -8.61 -0.51 -39.64
CA VAL A 15 -8.54 -1.88 -39.12
C VAL A 15 -8.60 -1.79 -37.60
N PHE A 16 -9.73 -2.17 -37.00
CA PHE A 16 -9.86 -2.39 -35.57
C PHE A 16 -9.10 -3.66 -35.18
N GLY A 17 -7.83 -3.51 -34.83
CA GLY A 17 -7.09 -4.53 -34.10
C GLY A 17 -7.52 -4.51 -32.64
N SER A 18 -8.32 -5.49 -32.20
CA SER A 18 -8.56 -5.74 -30.78
C SER A 18 -7.29 -6.30 -30.13
N ALA A 19 -6.38 -5.41 -29.74
CA ALA A 19 -5.34 -5.74 -28.78
C ALA A 19 -6.01 -5.98 -27.43
N ARG A 20 -6.02 -7.24 -27.00
CA ARG A 20 -6.49 -7.65 -25.68
C ARG A 20 -5.52 -7.04 -24.66
N ALA A 21 -5.91 -5.94 -24.05
CA ALA A 21 -5.11 -5.26 -23.04
C ALA A 21 -4.84 -6.21 -21.87
N GLU A 22 -3.58 -6.58 -21.68
CA GLU A 22 -3.12 -7.28 -20.49
C GLU A 22 -3.40 -6.38 -19.27
N PRO A 23 -4.00 -6.88 -18.18
CA PRO A 23 -4.23 -6.06 -17.00
C PRO A 23 -2.88 -5.57 -16.49
N PRO A 24 -2.74 -4.27 -16.15
CA PRO A 24 -1.48 -3.74 -15.67
C PRO A 24 -1.07 -4.49 -14.42
N ALA A 25 0.16 -5.01 -14.43
CA ALA A 25 0.75 -5.67 -13.27
C ALA A 25 0.59 -4.77 -12.04
N ALA A 26 -0.08 -5.27 -11.00
CA ALA A 26 -0.26 -4.53 -9.77
C ALA A 26 1.12 -4.15 -9.22
N LYS A 27 1.38 -2.85 -9.07
CA LYS A 27 2.63 -2.36 -8.51
C LYS A 27 2.73 -2.88 -7.06
N LYS A 28 3.78 -3.65 -6.76
CA LYS A 28 4.03 -4.10 -5.38
C LYS A 28 4.22 -2.88 -4.49
N SER A 29 3.50 -2.85 -3.36
CA SER A 29 3.70 -1.84 -2.34
C SER A 29 5.13 -1.93 -1.80
N PRO A 30 5.81 -0.80 -1.56
CA PRO A 30 7.16 -0.81 -1.02
C PRO A 30 7.18 -1.40 0.40
N PRO A 31 8.31 -1.98 0.84
CA PRO A 31 8.50 -2.39 2.22
C PRO A 31 8.30 -1.21 3.19
N VAL A 32 7.78 -1.51 4.37
CA VAL A 32 7.62 -0.54 5.46
C VAL A 32 8.54 -0.92 6.62
N ILE A 33 9.11 0.08 7.30
CA ILE A 33 9.91 -0.20 8.50
C ILE A 33 8.97 -0.34 9.69
N GLY A 34 9.10 -1.43 10.44
CA GLY A 34 8.40 -1.62 11.70
C GLY A 34 9.24 -2.33 12.73
N CYS A 35 8.81 -2.26 14.00
CA CYS A 35 9.55 -2.81 15.12
C CYS A 35 8.62 -3.59 16.06
N ALA A 36 9.14 -4.66 16.68
CA ALA A 36 8.35 -5.47 17.63
C ALA A 36 7.92 -4.67 18.87
N SER A 37 8.66 -3.60 19.20
CA SER A 37 8.39 -2.68 20.30
C SER A 37 7.98 -1.30 19.76
N LEU A 38 6.82 -0.81 20.18
CA LEU A 38 6.37 0.55 19.85
C LEU A 38 7.33 1.62 20.37
N ALA A 39 7.90 1.42 21.57
CA ALA A 39 8.89 2.34 22.12
C ALA A 39 10.14 2.42 21.24
N ASN A 40 10.59 1.29 20.69
CA ASN A 40 11.75 1.23 19.80
C ASN A 40 11.45 1.88 18.45
N TYR A 41 10.26 1.65 17.89
CA TYR A 41 9.81 2.34 16.68
C TYR A 41 9.83 3.86 16.87
N ARG A 42 9.25 4.33 17.98
CA ARG A 42 9.24 5.77 18.29
C ARG A 42 10.64 6.32 18.51
N LEU A 43 11.54 5.56 19.13
CA LEU A 43 12.93 5.97 19.31
C LEU A 43 13.65 6.09 17.96
N LEU A 44 13.54 5.08 17.11
CA LEU A 44 14.11 5.07 15.76
C LEU A 44 13.64 6.30 14.97
N MET A 45 12.33 6.52 14.89
CA MET A 45 11.76 7.63 14.13
C MET A 45 12.21 9.00 14.65
N ARG A 46 12.43 9.16 15.97
CA ARG A 46 13.00 10.40 16.52
C ARG A 46 14.48 10.58 16.16
N GLN A 47 15.25 9.51 16.04
CA GLN A 47 16.67 9.57 15.71
C GLN A 47 16.90 9.91 14.24
N VAL A 48 16.11 9.31 13.34
CA VAL A 48 16.33 9.41 11.89
C VAL A 48 15.39 10.40 11.20
N GLY A 49 14.30 10.82 11.85
CA GLY A 49 13.36 11.85 11.39
C GLY A 49 12.30 11.37 10.40
N ASP A 50 12.61 10.42 9.52
CA ASP A 50 11.67 9.95 8.49
C ASP A 50 11.84 8.46 8.09
N ALA A 51 10.95 7.99 7.22
CA ALA A 51 10.95 6.60 6.75
C ALA A 51 12.18 6.24 5.90
N ALA A 52 12.77 7.21 5.18
CA ALA A 52 13.94 6.96 4.36
C ALA A 52 15.20 6.79 5.23
N GLY A 53 15.37 7.64 6.25
CA GLY A 53 16.41 7.50 7.25
C GLY A 53 16.28 6.20 8.05
N ALA A 54 15.04 5.80 8.37
CA ALA A 54 14.79 4.52 9.03
C ALA A 54 15.20 3.33 8.15
N ALA A 55 14.86 3.36 6.86
CA ALA A 55 15.25 2.33 5.91
C ALA A 55 16.77 2.26 5.73
N ALA A 56 17.44 3.41 5.67
CA ALA A 56 18.90 3.48 5.60
C ALA A 56 19.57 2.89 6.86
N LEU A 57 19.06 3.22 8.05
CA LEU A 57 19.59 2.67 9.31
C LEU A 57 19.36 1.16 9.42
N VAL A 58 18.18 0.67 9.03
CA VAL A 58 17.87 -0.77 9.03
C VAL A 58 18.70 -1.55 7.99
N ALA A 59 19.13 -0.90 6.91
CA ALA A 59 19.96 -1.53 5.89
C ALA A 59 21.46 -1.60 6.28
N ASP A 60 21.92 -0.83 7.27
CA ASP A 60 23.32 -0.85 7.72
C ASP A 60 23.59 -2.03 8.66
N PRO A 61 24.35 -3.06 8.24
CA PRO A 61 24.60 -4.25 9.06
C PRO A 61 25.38 -3.98 10.36
N LYS A 62 25.94 -2.77 10.53
CA LYS A 62 26.66 -2.37 11.74
C LYS A 62 25.80 -1.57 12.72
N ALA A 63 24.60 -1.15 12.32
CA ALA A 63 23.74 -0.35 13.17
C ALA A 63 23.00 -1.20 14.21
N ASP A 64 22.71 -0.62 15.37
CA ASP A 64 21.73 -1.20 16.29
C ASP A 64 20.33 -0.93 15.74
N HIS A 65 19.69 -1.98 15.24
CA HIS A 65 18.37 -1.89 14.64
C HIS A 65 17.23 -1.82 15.66
N LEU A 66 17.49 -1.97 16.97
CA LEU A 66 16.47 -1.92 18.03
C LEU A 66 15.33 -2.94 17.84
N GLY A 67 15.58 -4.03 17.12
CA GLY A 67 14.54 -5.00 16.73
C GLY A 67 13.56 -4.49 15.66
N CYS A 68 13.94 -3.45 14.93
CA CYS A 68 13.24 -2.94 13.76
C CYS A 68 13.71 -3.63 12.48
N GLY A 69 12.84 -3.73 11.48
CA GLY A 69 13.13 -4.37 10.21
C GLY A 69 12.21 -3.92 9.09
N ALA A 70 12.60 -4.25 7.86
CA ALA A 70 11.75 -4.07 6.70
C ALA A 70 10.66 -5.16 6.62
N ILE A 71 9.41 -4.74 6.53
CA ILE A 71 8.22 -5.58 6.44
C ILE A 71 7.72 -5.55 5.00
N ASN A 72 7.61 -6.72 4.38
CA ASN A 72 6.94 -6.85 3.10
C ASN A 72 5.41 -6.81 3.31
N PRO A 73 4.68 -5.86 2.70
CA PRO A 73 3.22 -5.76 2.81
C PRO A 73 2.47 -7.06 2.49
N GLU A 74 2.99 -7.89 1.58
CA GLU A 74 2.39 -9.18 1.20
C GLU A 74 2.38 -10.21 2.37
N THR A 75 3.20 -10.00 3.39
CA THR A 75 3.30 -10.88 4.57
C THR A 75 2.38 -10.49 5.72
N VAL A 76 1.74 -9.31 5.62
CA VAL A 76 0.87 -8.76 6.65
C VAL A 76 -0.49 -9.47 6.60
N THR A 77 -0.93 -9.99 7.73
CA THR A 77 -2.24 -10.68 7.88
C THR A 77 -3.35 -9.74 8.32
N GLY A 78 -3.00 -8.54 8.77
CA GLY A 78 -3.92 -7.48 9.16
C GLY A 78 -3.37 -6.62 10.30
N ILE A 79 -4.16 -5.65 10.75
CA ILE A 79 -3.88 -4.83 11.93
C ILE A 79 -4.36 -5.59 13.16
N GLY A 80 -3.44 -5.89 14.07
CA GLY A 80 -3.70 -6.57 15.35
C GLY A 80 -4.06 -5.62 16.48
N ASP A 81 -3.53 -4.40 16.44
CA ASP A 81 -3.80 -3.35 17.43
C ASP A 81 -3.62 -1.95 16.81
N HIS A 82 -4.22 -0.94 17.42
CA HIS A 82 -4.12 0.47 17.04
C HIS A 82 -4.00 1.34 18.28
N VAL A 83 -3.02 2.24 18.28
CA VAL A 83 -2.75 3.12 19.43
C VAL A 83 -2.45 4.53 18.98
N ALA A 84 -3.02 5.53 19.67
CA ALA A 84 -2.66 6.93 19.52
C ALA A 84 -1.88 7.41 20.76
N LEU A 85 -0.68 7.96 20.56
CA LEU A 85 0.17 8.51 21.61
C LEU A 85 0.78 9.82 21.13
N ASP A 86 0.70 10.86 21.96
CA ASP A 86 1.30 12.18 21.70
C ASP A 86 0.91 12.77 20.34
N GLY A 87 -0.37 12.61 19.96
CA GLY A 87 -0.90 13.10 18.69
C GLY A 87 -0.47 12.32 17.45
N GLN A 88 0.21 11.18 17.61
CA GLN A 88 0.58 10.27 16.53
C GLN A 88 -0.12 8.93 16.69
N ALA A 89 -0.58 8.37 15.57
CA ALA A 89 -1.25 7.08 15.55
C ALA A 89 -0.33 5.99 15.00
N TYR A 90 -0.46 4.78 15.53
CA TYR A 90 0.37 3.62 15.23
C TYR A 90 -0.50 2.38 15.06
N ASP A 91 -0.13 1.53 14.11
CA ASP A 91 -0.76 0.23 13.87
C ASP A 91 0.23 -0.88 14.23
N CYS A 92 -0.23 -1.92 14.92
CA CYS A 92 0.53 -3.15 15.07
C CYS A 92 0.15 -4.14 13.97
N LEU A 93 1.09 -4.44 13.07
CA LEU A 93 0.88 -5.33 11.95
C LEU A 93 1.11 -6.78 12.37
N GLY A 94 0.08 -7.62 12.25
CA GLY A 94 0.26 -9.06 12.37
C GLY A 94 0.97 -9.61 11.13
N LEU A 95 1.99 -10.45 11.33
CA LEU A 95 2.76 -11.05 10.24
C LEU A 95 2.50 -12.55 10.15
N ARG A 96 2.46 -13.10 8.93
CA ARG A 96 2.27 -14.55 8.72
C ARG A 96 3.38 -15.39 9.34
N SER A 97 4.61 -14.86 9.39
CA SER A 97 5.80 -15.58 9.83
C SER A 97 5.98 -15.66 11.34
N THR A 98 5.33 -14.79 12.12
CA THR A 98 5.58 -14.69 13.57
C THR A 98 4.29 -14.37 14.34
N GLY A 99 4.21 -14.82 15.59
CA GLY A 99 3.13 -14.42 16.51
C GLY A 99 3.30 -13.02 17.12
N VAL A 100 4.39 -12.30 16.80
CA VAL A 100 4.68 -10.97 17.33
C VAL A 100 4.31 -9.93 16.28
N CYS A 101 3.47 -8.97 16.66
CA CYS A 101 3.09 -7.89 15.76
C CYS A 101 4.20 -6.84 15.66
N GLN A 102 4.24 -6.13 14.53
CA GLN A 102 5.25 -5.10 14.26
C GLN A 102 4.58 -3.72 14.19
N TRP A 103 5.04 -2.81 15.04
CA TRP A 103 4.53 -1.44 15.11
C TRP A 103 5.07 -0.58 13.98
N VAL A 104 4.17 0.17 13.35
CA VAL A 104 4.42 1.15 12.29
C VAL A 104 3.59 2.41 12.52
N ALA A 105 3.89 3.50 11.81
CA ALA A 105 2.97 4.63 11.72
C ALA A 105 1.63 4.17 11.11
N ALA A 106 0.52 4.66 11.66
CA ALA A 106 -0.80 4.27 11.17
C ALA A 106 -0.95 4.62 9.69
N GLY A 107 -1.49 3.68 8.90
CA GLY A 107 -1.63 3.85 7.45
C GLY A 107 -0.35 3.68 6.64
N ALA A 108 0.77 3.22 7.23
CA ALA A 108 2.04 2.99 6.51
C ALA A 108 1.91 2.04 5.31
N LEU A 109 0.97 1.09 5.34
CA LEU A 109 0.71 0.16 4.24
C LEU A 109 -0.14 0.77 3.11
N GLY A 110 -0.59 2.02 3.25
CA GLY A 110 -1.47 2.70 2.33
C GLY A 110 -2.91 2.18 2.32
N PRO A 111 -3.75 2.66 1.39
CA PRO A 111 -5.19 2.35 1.35
C PRO A 111 -5.52 0.87 1.11
N ALA A 112 -4.58 0.11 0.54
CA ALA A 112 -4.74 -1.31 0.20
C ALA A 112 -4.44 -2.28 1.35
N ALA A 113 -4.14 -1.76 2.55
CA ALA A 113 -3.87 -2.60 3.72
C ALA A 113 -5.10 -3.47 4.05
N PRO A 114 -4.94 -4.79 4.29
CA PRO A 114 -6.04 -5.63 4.72
C PRO A 114 -6.51 -5.21 6.11
N ARG A 115 -7.58 -4.40 6.16
CA ARG A 115 -8.35 -4.19 7.39
C ARG A 115 -9.11 -5.49 7.65
N LYS A 116 -9.14 -5.99 8.88
CA LYS A 116 -10.09 -7.06 9.23
C LYS A 116 -11.48 -6.53 8.88
N ALA A 117 -12.17 -7.19 7.97
CA ALA A 117 -13.55 -6.83 7.62
C ALA A 117 -14.40 -6.97 8.89
N GLU A 118 -14.92 -5.84 9.37
CA GLU A 118 -15.98 -5.87 10.38
C GLU A 118 -17.20 -6.56 9.75
N PRO A 119 -17.86 -7.52 10.42
CA PRO A 119 -19.02 -8.18 9.85
C PRO A 119 -20.10 -7.13 9.62
N ALA A 120 -20.45 -6.91 8.35
CA ALA A 120 -21.52 -6.00 7.96
C ALA A 120 -22.80 -6.43 8.68
N LYS A 121 -23.27 -5.60 9.62
CA LYS A 121 -24.60 -5.77 10.18
C LYS A 121 -25.59 -5.55 9.03
N ALA A 122 -26.11 -6.64 8.50
CA ALA A 122 -27.29 -6.63 7.67
C ALA A 122 -28.45 -6.10 8.53
N SER A 123 -28.66 -4.79 8.53
CA SER A 123 -29.94 -4.21 8.95
C SER A 123 -30.97 -4.67 7.93
N LYS A 124 -31.64 -5.76 8.30
CA LYS A 124 -32.80 -6.31 7.65
C LYS A 124 -33.88 -5.23 7.62
N GLU A 125 -33.99 -4.56 6.49
CA GLU A 125 -35.20 -3.89 6.05
C GLU A 125 -36.35 -4.89 6.22
N LYS A 126 -37.22 -4.62 7.18
CA LYS A 126 -38.54 -5.26 7.22
C LYS A 126 -39.55 -4.17 7.49
N GLY A 127 -39.95 -3.54 6.40
CA GLY A 127 -41.23 -2.85 6.35
C GLY A 127 -42.33 -3.74 6.92
N ARG A 128 -43.24 -3.11 7.65
CA ARG A 128 -44.58 -3.64 7.84
C ARG A 128 -45.55 -2.45 7.82
N PRO A 129 -46.61 -2.51 7.00
CA PRO A 129 -47.66 -1.49 6.96
C PRO A 129 -48.46 -1.47 8.27
#